data_AF-A0A7C6D3F0-F1
#
_entry.id   AF-A0A7C6D3F0-F1
#
_cell.length_a   1.000
_cell.length_b   1.000
_cell.length_c   1.000
_cell.angle_alpha   90.00
_cell.angle_beta   90.00
_cell.angle_gamma   90.00
#
_symmetry.space_group_name_H-M   'P 1'
#
loop_
_entity.id
_entity.type
_entity.pdbx_description
1 polymer ?
#
loop_
_entity_poly.entity_id
_entity_poly.type
_entity_poly.pdbx_seq_one_letter_code
_entity_poly.pdbx_strand_id
1 'polypeptide(L)'
;MSEYLFNARDVAAYFKWAGIPSHEEMKYLSFLFDRRVHLLARPLTQDEQSFYHAVYREMYHLWSVGYIDEFSDYALIAPPGTLPIFCGAGFIALESYMKIIALHLICSSHLPYVRINFVGLPLLLGISAEYEDFEKSLEASFQALRLAAYDIFNKNYDISKGIPNEILCISLDSRLKMDLFGSDGVGQMLRDDTKDKLEALKKSSMNDKLARDKSERKKKTAQTKKAIPKKPKSSSSQNKL
;
A
#
# COMPACT_ATOMS: atom_id res chain seq x y z
N MET A 1 3.28 28.49 2.14
CA MET A 1 2.25 27.78 1.34
C MET A 1 1.46 26.88 2.29
N SER A 2 0.16 26.70 2.10
CA SER A 2 -0.63 25.73 2.86
C SER A 2 -0.34 24.31 2.36
N GLU A 3 -0.30 23.34 3.25
CA GLU A 3 -0.14 21.92 2.92
C GLU A 3 -1.28 21.46 2.01
N TYR A 4 -0.96 20.67 0.97
CA TYR A 4 -1.96 20.14 0.06
C TYR A 4 -2.68 18.95 0.70
N LEU A 5 -4.01 18.95 0.54
CA LEU A 5 -4.88 17.86 0.95
C LEU A 5 -5.48 17.21 -0.29
N PHE A 6 -5.46 15.89 -0.34
CA PHE A 6 -5.89 15.10 -1.47
C PHE A 6 -7.41 15.13 -1.64
N ASN A 7 -7.83 15.22 -2.90
CA ASN A 7 -9.23 15.08 -3.29
C ASN A 7 -9.52 13.64 -3.75
N ALA A 8 -10.80 13.35 -4.01
CA ALA A 8 -11.22 12.01 -4.42
C ALA A 8 -10.61 11.56 -5.76
N ARG A 9 -10.35 12.51 -6.67
CA ARG A 9 -9.73 12.23 -7.96
C ARG A 9 -8.26 11.87 -7.82
N ASP A 10 -7.52 12.50 -6.92
CA ASP A 10 -6.12 12.15 -6.64
C ASP A 10 -6.03 10.69 -6.16
N VAL A 11 -6.91 10.29 -5.25
CA VAL A 11 -6.99 8.91 -4.74
C VAL A 11 -7.39 7.93 -5.85
N ALA A 12 -8.39 8.28 -6.67
CA ALA A 12 -8.82 7.47 -7.80
C ALA A 12 -7.70 7.27 -8.83
N ALA A 13 -6.95 8.32 -9.13
CA ALA A 13 -5.81 8.28 -10.04
C ALA A 13 -4.70 7.38 -9.49
N TYR A 14 -4.42 7.47 -8.19
CA TYR A 14 -3.48 6.56 -7.54
C TYR A 14 -3.92 5.09 -7.63
N PHE A 15 -5.20 4.79 -7.41
CA PHE A 15 -5.70 3.40 -7.45
C PHE A 15 -5.52 2.77 -8.84
N LYS A 16 -5.83 3.55 -9.89
CA LYS A 16 -5.59 3.16 -11.28
C LYS A 16 -4.10 2.99 -11.57
N TRP A 17 -3.29 3.99 -11.20
CA TRP A 17 -1.84 4.00 -11.43
C TRP A 17 -1.11 2.85 -10.73
N ALA A 18 -1.46 2.56 -9.48
CA ALA A 18 -0.84 1.48 -8.71
C ALA A 18 -1.42 0.10 -9.03
N GLY A 19 -2.44 0.01 -9.89
CA GLY A 19 -3.11 -1.24 -10.23
C GLY A 19 -3.73 -1.93 -9.01
N ILE A 20 -4.28 -1.17 -8.06
CA ILE A 20 -4.83 -1.73 -6.82
C ILE A 20 -6.00 -2.66 -7.17
N PRO A 21 -5.98 -3.93 -6.74
CA PRO A 21 -7.04 -4.85 -7.06
C PRO A 21 -8.28 -4.53 -6.24
N SER A 22 -9.47 -4.74 -6.81
CA SER A 22 -10.75 -4.31 -6.20
C SER A 22 -11.04 -4.89 -4.81
N HIS A 23 -10.43 -6.01 -4.45
CA HIS A 23 -10.57 -6.58 -3.11
C HIS A 23 -9.71 -5.89 -2.04
N GLU A 24 -8.70 -5.11 -2.44
CA GLU A 24 -7.83 -4.33 -1.55
C GLU A 24 -8.19 -2.84 -1.52
N GLU A 25 -8.88 -2.32 -2.54
CA GLU A 25 -9.31 -0.91 -2.63
C GLU A 25 -9.96 -0.41 -1.33
N MET A 26 -10.88 -1.21 -0.76
CA MET A 26 -11.57 -0.82 0.47
C MET A 26 -10.62 -0.67 1.67
N LYS A 27 -9.58 -1.51 1.77
CA LYS A 27 -8.57 -1.42 2.84
C LYS A 27 -7.80 -0.10 2.75
N TYR A 28 -7.43 0.31 1.53
CA TYR A 28 -6.75 1.59 1.31
C TYR A 28 -7.67 2.79 1.57
N LEU A 29 -8.94 2.72 1.15
CA LEU A 29 -9.90 3.78 1.38
C LEU A 29 -10.17 3.99 2.88
N SER A 30 -10.38 2.90 3.65
CA SER A 30 -10.54 2.99 5.11
C SER A 30 -9.30 3.59 5.77
N PHE A 31 -8.11 3.12 5.37
CA PHE A 31 -6.85 3.67 5.88
C PHE A 31 -6.70 5.18 5.67
N LEU A 32 -7.04 5.66 4.47
CA LEU A 32 -6.98 7.09 4.13
C LEU A 32 -8.03 7.89 4.90
N PHE A 33 -9.24 7.34 5.08
CA PHE A 33 -10.31 8.00 5.80
C PHE A 33 -10.05 8.08 7.31
N ASP A 34 -9.44 7.07 7.91
CA ASP A 34 -9.02 7.09 9.32
C ASP A 34 -8.05 8.24 9.60
N ARG A 35 -7.20 8.57 8.62
CA ARG A 35 -6.18 9.64 8.68
C ARG A 35 -6.60 10.93 7.98
N ARG A 36 -7.90 11.08 7.67
CA ARG A 36 -8.44 12.16 6.83
C ARG A 36 -8.06 13.57 7.25
N VAL A 37 -7.88 13.82 8.55
CA VAL A 37 -7.52 15.15 9.08
C VAL A 37 -6.21 15.67 8.49
N HIS A 38 -5.25 14.77 8.24
CA HIS A 38 -3.94 15.11 7.69
C HIS A 38 -3.86 14.95 6.18
N LEU A 39 -4.81 14.24 5.56
CA LEU A 39 -4.68 13.76 4.18
C LEU A 39 -5.75 14.30 3.22
N LEU A 40 -7.01 14.44 3.65
CA LEU A 40 -8.13 14.63 2.73
C LEU A 40 -8.70 16.05 2.80
N ALA A 41 -9.01 16.62 1.63
CA ALA A 41 -9.63 17.93 1.54
C ALA A 41 -11.10 17.90 1.99
N ARG A 42 -11.58 18.98 2.62
CA ARG A 42 -13.02 19.13 2.89
C ARG A 42 -13.78 19.32 1.56
N PRO A 43 -14.97 18.72 1.36
CA PRO A 43 -15.85 18.10 2.36
C PRO A 43 -15.67 16.59 2.56
N LEU A 44 -14.68 15.95 1.92
CA LEU A 44 -14.51 14.48 1.94
C LEU A 44 -14.29 13.90 3.35
N THR A 45 -13.95 14.76 4.32
CA THR A 45 -13.69 14.34 5.70
C THR A 45 -14.96 14.08 6.53
N GLN A 46 -16.14 14.39 6.01
CA GLN A 46 -17.40 14.37 6.78
C GLN A 46 -18.00 12.98 6.91
N ASP A 47 -18.09 12.23 5.81
CA ASP A 47 -18.75 10.93 5.74
C ASP A 47 -17.92 9.94 4.90
N GLU A 48 -17.75 8.75 5.45
CA GLU A 48 -16.92 7.69 4.88
C GLU A 48 -17.53 7.14 3.60
N GLN A 49 -18.85 6.88 3.60
CA GLN A 49 -19.54 6.34 2.43
C GLN A 49 -19.56 7.33 1.27
N SER A 50 -19.74 8.62 1.58
CA SER A 50 -19.64 9.71 0.61
C SER A 50 -18.23 9.83 0.02
N PHE A 51 -17.18 9.65 0.82
CA PHE A 51 -15.80 9.61 0.33
C PHE A 51 -15.60 8.43 -0.63
N TYR A 52 -16.03 7.23 -0.26
CA TYR A 52 -15.89 6.04 -1.11
C TYR A 52 -16.63 6.21 -2.45
N HIS A 53 -17.88 6.66 -2.40
CA HIS A 53 -18.67 6.95 -3.60
C HIS A 53 -17.99 7.99 -4.49
N ALA A 54 -17.43 9.05 -3.90
CA ALA A 54 -16.69 10.06 -4.65
C ALA A 54 -15.48 9.46 -5.36
N VAL A 55 -14.67 8.65 -4.67
CA VAL A 55 -13.49 8.01 -5.29
C VAL A 55 -13.90 7.09 -6.42
N TYR A 56 -14.89 6.21 -6.23
CA TYR A 56 -15.35 5.32 -7.30
C TYR A 56 -15.90 6.09 -8.50
N ARG A 57 -16.68 7.16 -8.27
CA ARG A 57 -17.17 8.03 -9.35
C ARG A 57 -16.01 8.61 -10.15
N GLU A 58 -14.96 9.10 -9.48
CA GLU A 58 -13.78 9.63 -10.15
C GLU A 58 -12.97 8.54 -10.86
N MET A 59 -12.89 7.31 -10.32
CA MET A 59 -12.25 6.18 -11.02
C MET A 59 -12.95 5.83 -12.33
N TYR A 60 -14.29 5.85 -12.36
CA TYR A 60 -15.05 5.66 -13.60
C TYR A 60 -14.82 6.81 -14.57
N HIS A 61 -14.80 8.05 -14.09
CA HIS A 61 -14.49 9.21 -14.93
C HIS A 61 -13.10 9.11 -15.56
N LEU A 62 -12.06 8.82 -14.75
CA LEU A 62 -10.69 8.64 -15.22
C LEU A 62 -10.58 7.54 -16.28
N TRP A 63 -11.25 6.42 -16.06
CA TRP A 63 -11.32 5.35 -17.06
C TRP A 63 -11.98 5.83 -18.37
N SER A 64 -13.06 6.61 -18.30
CA SER A 64 -13.75 7.12 -19.48
C SER A 64 -12.93 8.11 -20.31
N VAL A 65 -11.99 8.82 -19.68
CA VAL A 65 -11.07 9.74 -20.36
C VAL A 65 -9.76 9.05 -20.80
N GLY A 66 -9.64 7.74 -20.57
CA GLY A 66 -8.48 6.95 -21.02
C GLY A 66 -7.33 6.87 -20.02
N TYR A 67 -7.51 7.26 -18.76
CA TYR A 67 -6.53 7.04 -17.69
C TYR A 67 -6.77 5.66 -17.04
N ILE A 68 -5.93 4.69 -17.43
CA ILE A 68 -6.15 3.27 -17.14
C ILE A 68 -5.12 2.76 -16.12
N ASP A 69 -3.86 3.13 -16.29
CA ASP A 69 -2.69 2.52 -15.64
C ASP A 69 -1.52 3.51 -15.50
N GLU A 70 -0.35 3.02 -15.10
CA GLU A 70 0.87 3.82 -14.88
C GLU A 70 1.49 4.45 -16.14
N PHE A 71 1.11 3.96 -17.32
CA PHE A 71 1.58 4.47 -18.62
C PHE A 71 0.66 5.54 -19.20
N SER A 72 -0.48 5.77 -18.55
CA SER A 72 -1.44 6.79 -18.95
C SER A 72 -0.87 8.20 -18.73
N ASP A 73 -1.28 9.14 -19.58
CA ASP A 73 -0.83 10.52 -19.46
C ASP A 73 -1.35 11.16 -18.16
N TYR A 74 -0.43 11.63 -17.32
CA TYR A 74 -0.72 12.28 -16.03
C TYR A 74 -1.50 13.58 -16.18
N ALA A 75 -1.48 14.21 -17.36
CA ALA A 75 -2.32 15.37 -17.65
C ALA A 75 -3.82 15.03 -17.64
N LEU A 76 -4.20 13.78 -17.94
CA LEU A 76 -5.61 13.33 -17.96
C LEU A 76 -6.26 13.26 -16.57
N ILE A 77 -5.45 13.29 -15.51
CA ILE A 77 -5.93 13.34 -14.13
C ILE A 77 -6.60 14.69 -13.84
N ALA A 78 -6.09 15.76 -14.47
CA ALA A 78 -6.64 17.09 -14.31
C ALA A 78 -7.72 17.33 -15.38
N PRO A 79 -8.92 17.84 -15.01
CA PRO A 79 -9.93 18.19 -16.01
C PRO A 79 -9.43 19.21 -17.03
N PRO A 80 -10.00 19.20 -18.24
CA PRO A 80 -9.73 20.24 -19.22
C PRO A 80 -9.98 21.63 -18.63
N GLY A 81 -8.99 22.53 -18.74
CA GLY A 81 -9.09 23.91 -18.28
C GLY A 81 -8.77 24.14 -16.80
N THR A 82 -8.41 23.11 -16.03
CA THR A 82 -7.90 23.33 -14.67
C THR A 82 -6.48 23.87 -14.68
N LEU A 83 -6.20 24.78 -13.76
CA LEU A 83 -4.85 25.26 -13.49
C LEU A 83 -4.20 24.39 -12.42
N PRO A 84 -2.87 24.19 -12.47
CA PRO A 84 -2.14 23.59 -11.36
C PRO A 84 -2.32 24.43 -10.09
N ILE A 85 -2.38 23.74 -8.96
CA ILE A 85 -2.70 24.30 -7.64
C ILE A 85 -1.46 24.90 -6.99
N PHE A 86 -0.32 24.23 -7.10
CA PHE A 86 0.95 24.69 -6.51
C PHE A 86 2.12 24.67 -7.50
N CYS A 87 2.02 23.94 -8.61
CA CYS A 87 3.00 24.05 -9.69
C CYS A 87 2.71 25.27 -10.58
N GLY A 88 3.74 25.75 -11.30
CA GLY A 88 3.59 26.81 -12.28
C GLY A 88 2.69 26.42 -13.46
N ALA A 89 2.23 27.42 -14.24
CA ALA A 89 1.47 27.17 -15.45
C ALA A 89 2.25 26.24 -16.41
N GLY A 90 1.58 25.21 -16.95
CA GLY A 90 2.22 24.22 -17.82
C GLY A 90 2.81 22.99 -17.10
N PHE A 91 2.77 22.94 -15.77
CA PHE A 91 3.30 21.83 -14.96
C PHE A 91 2.20 20.95 -14.33
N ILE A 92 1.05 20.83 -15.00
CA ILE A 92 -0.08 20.00 -14.53
C ILE A 92 0.34 18.53 -14.42
N ALA A 93 1.05 18.00 -15.43
CA ALA A 93 1.52 16.63 -15.43
C ALA A 93 2.48 16.35 -14.26
N LEU A 94 3.39 17.30 -13.96
CA LEU A 94 4.27 17.22 -12.80
C LEU A 94 3.48 17.21 -11.49
N GLU A 95 2.52 18.12 -11.35
CA GLU A 95 1.69 18.21 -10.16
C GLU A 95 0.94 16.89 -9.90
N SER A 96 0.28 16.36 -10.94
CA SER A 96 -0.44 15.08 -10.87
C SER A 96 0.49 13.92 -10.53
N TYR A 97 1.66 13.86 -11.16
CA TYR A 97 2.67 12.84 -10.91
C TYR A 97 3.16 12.88 -9.45
N MET A 98 3.52 14.07 -8.94
CA MET A 98 4.02 14.22 -7.58
C MET A 98 2.94 13.88 -6.54
N LYS A 99 1.66 14.20 -6.80
CA LYS A 99 0.53 13.77 -5.95
C LYS A 99 0.42 12.25 -5.88
N ILE A 100 0.57 11.56 -7.00
CA ILE A 100 0.56 10.09 -7.05
C ILE A 100 1.73 9.51 -6.26
N ILE A 101 2.95 10.04 -6.42
CA ILE A 101 4.11 9.59 -5.66
C ILE A 101 3.91 9.78 -4.15
N ALA A 102 3.35 10.92 -3.74
CA ALA A 102 3.04 11.17 -2.34
C ALA A 102 2.01 10.18 -1.79
N LEU A 103 0.92 9.92 -2.54
CA LEU A 103 -0.08 8.90 -2.17
C LEU A 103 0.53 7.50 -2.12
N HIS A 104 1.43 7.16 -3.05
CA HIS A 104 2.13 5.88 -3.04
C HIS A 104 2.96 5.70 -1.78
N LEU A 105 3.70 6.73 -1.35
CA LEU A 105 4.47 6.71 -0.10
C LEU A 105 3.57 6.63 1.15
N ILE A 106 2.38 7.22 1.11
CA ILE A 106 1.40 7.16 2.21
C ILE A 106 0.78 5.76 2.32
N CYS A 107 0.34 5.20 1.18
CA CYS A 107 -0.33 3.91 1.12
C CYS A 107 0.63 2.72 1.23
N SER A 108 1.89 2.88 0.80
CA SER A 108 2.93 1.86 0.89
C SER A 108 3.75 2.07 2.15
N SER A 109 3.16 1.73 3.30
CA SER A 109 3.81 2.00 4.60
C SER A 109 5.24 1.45 4.66
N HIS A 110 5.49 0.27 4.10
CA HIS A 110 6.79 -0.44 4.10
C HIS A 110 7.86 0.17 3.18
N LEU A 111 7.50 1.11 2.29
CA LEU A 111 8.43 1.72 1.36
C LEU A 111 8.99 3.01 1.98
N PRO A 112 10.27 3.04 2.41
CA PRO A 112 10.82 4.22 3.07
C PRO A 112 11.03 5.40 2.12
N TYR A 113 11.21 5.12 0.82
CA TYR A 113 11.44 6.12 -0.22
C TYR A 113 11.18 5.57 -1.63
N VAL A 114 10.96 6.46 -2.59
CA VAL A 114 10.95 6.21 -4.04
C VAL A 114 12.18 6.84 -4.68
N ARG A 115 12.81 6.17 -5.64
CA ARG A 115 13.95 6.70 -6.38
C ARG A 115 13.49 7.40 -7.65
N ILE A 116 13.86 8.67 -7.82
CA ILE A 116 13.47 9.47 -8.99
C ILE A 116 14.70 10.13 -9.60
N ASN A 117 14.79 10.05 -10.93
CA ASN A 117 15.72 10.84 -11.72
C ASN A 117 14.99 12.09 -12.24
N PHE A 118 15.27 13.24 -11.63
CA PHE A 118 14.60 14.49 -11.97
C PHE A 118 15.06 15.11 -13.29
N VAL A 119 16.28 14.81 -13.76
CA VAL A 119 16.79 15.33 -15.03
C VAL A 119 16.00 14.77 -16.21
N GLY A 120 15.61 13.49 -16.16
CA GLY A 120 14.81 12.85 -17.20
C GLY A 120 13.29 13.03 -17.02
N LEU A 121 12.84 13.55 -15.88
CA LEU A 121 11.43 13.61 -15.53
C LEU A 121 10.60 14.52 -16.47
N PRO A 122 11.08 15.70 -16.90
CA PRO A 122 10.35 16.53 -17.85
C PRO A 122 10.01 15.80 -19.15
N LEU A 123 10.97 15.03 -19.69
CA LEU A 123 10.75 14.25 -20.91
C LEU A 123 9.71 13.15 -20.71
N LEU A 124 9.77 12.44 -19.58
CA LEU A 124 8.81 11.39 -19.25
C LEU A 124 7.38 11.93 -19.13
N LEU A 125 7.24 13.14 -18.59
CA LEU A 125 5.95 13.80 -18.37
C LEU A 125 5.50 14.68 -19.54
N GLY A 126 6.25 14.74 -20.64
CA GLY A 126 5.93 15.57 -21.80
C GLY A 126 5.96 17.08 -21.51
N ILE A 127 6.75 17.52 -20.53
CA ILE A 127 6.86 18.92 -20.12
C ILE A 127 7.86 19.63 -21.04
N SER A 128 7.39 20.67 -21.73
CA SER A 128 8.19 21.46 -22.67
C SER A 128 8.64 22.83 -22.13
N ALA A 129 8.44 23.08 -20.83
CA ALA A 129 8.76 24.36 -20.19
C ALA A 129 10.25 24.48 -19.80
N GLU A 130 10.68 25.69 -19.43
CA GLU A 130 12.06 25.96 -19.03
C GLU A 130 12.43 25.24 -17.72
N TYR A 131 13.70 24.87 -17.60
CA TYR A 131 14.20 24.10 -16.46
C TYR A 131 14.14 24.89 -15.14
N GLU A 132 14.33 26.21 -15.19
CA GLU A 132 14.21 27.07 -13.99
C GLU A 132 12.79 27.04 -13.41
N ASP A 133 11.78 27.01 -14.26
CA ASP A 133 10.38 26.93 -13.81
C ASP A 133 10.00 25.53 -13.35
N PHE A 134 10.66 24.50 -13.91
CA PHE A 134 10.58 23.13 -13.41
C PHE A 134 11.14 23.02 -11.99
N GLU A 135 12.32 23.60 -11.72
CA GLU A 135 12.92 23.61 -10.38
C GLU A 135 12.03 24.28 -9.33
N LYS A 136 11.47 25.46 -9.67
CA LYS A 136 10.52 26.17 -8.79
C LYS A 136 9.25 25.34 -8.53
N SER A 137 8.70 24.72 -9.58
CA SER A 137 7.51 23.87 -9.46
C SER A 137 7.79 22.61 -8.65
N LEU A 138 9.00 22.07 -8.75
CA LEU A 138 9.44 20.92 -7.96
C LEU A 138 9.57 21.31 -6.48
N GLU A 139 10.22 22.42 -6.17
CA GLU A 139 10.31 22.94 -4.80
C GLU A 139 8.92 23.15 -4.20
N ALA A 140 8.00 23.78 -4.94
CA ALA A 140 6.62 23.98 -4.53
C ALA A 140 5.90 22.65 -4.27
N SER A 141 6.14 21.64 -5.12
CA SER A 141 5.59 20.28 -4.94
C SER A 141 6.08 19.63 -3.65
N PHE A 142 7.38 19.73 -3.35
CA PHE A 142 7.97 19.16 -2.13
C PHE A 142 7.39 19.80 -0.87
N GLN A 143 7.25 21.13 -0.89
CA GLN A 143 6.66 21.87 0.23
C GLN A 143 5.16 21.54 0.40
N ALA A 144 4.38 21.58 -0.69
CA ALA A 144 2.95 21.36 -0.65
C ALA A 144 2.59 19.93 -0.22
N LEU A 145 3.33 18.93 -0.70
CA LEU A 145 3.06 17.51 -0.43
C LEU A 145 3.81 16.98 0.80
N ARG A 146 4.56 17.83 1.52
CA ARG A 146 5.37 17.47 2.70
C ARG A 146 6.33 16.31 2.39
N LEU A 147 7.11 16.48 1.33
CA LEU A 147 8.12 15.51 0.90
C LEU A 147 9.51 15.95 1.34
N ALA A 148 10.39 14.98 1.52
CA ALA A 148 11.80 15.16 1.83
C ALA A 148 12.65 14.37 0.83
N ALA A 149 13.73 14.98 0.34
CA ALA A 149 14.68 14.35 -0.57
C ALA A 149 15.95 13.94 0.18
N TYR A 150 16.50 12.81 -0.24
CA TYR A 150 17.75 12.25 0.27
C TYR A 150 18.62 11.81 -0.90
N ASP A 151 19.93 11.91 -0.74
CA ASP A 151 20.87 11.30 -1.67
C ASP A 151 20.88 9.75 -1.51
N ILE A 152 21.64 9.07 -2.37
CA ILE A 152 21.84 7.61 -2.30
C ILE A 152 22.52 7.15 -1.00
N PHE A 153 23.18 8.07 -0.28
CA PHE A 153 23.86 7.85 0.99
C PHE A 153 22.98 8.23 2.20
N ASN A 154 21.68 8.48 1.96
CA ASN A 154 20.70 8.85 2.98
C ASN A 154 20.99 10.18 3.71
N LYS A 155 21.71 11.10 3.06
CA LYS A 155 21.87 12.48 3.53
C LYS A 155 20.75 13.34 2.97
N ASN A 156 20.23 14.24 3.80
CA ASN A 156 19.20 15.18 3.37
C ASN A 156 19.70 16.03 2.21
N TYR A 157 18.91 16.07 1.14
CA TYR A 157 19.13 16.93 0.00
C TYR A 157 18.11 18.05 -0.01
N ASP A 158 18.59 19.28 -0.23
CA ASP A 158 17.75 20.46 -0.30
C ASP A 158 17.43 20.77 -1.77
N ILE A 159 16.17 20.57 -2.15
CA ILE A 159 15.68 20.75 -3.52
C ILE A 159 15.81 22.21 -3.99
N SER A 160 15.83 23.18 -3.08
CA SER A 160 15.98 24.60 -3.44
C SER A 160 17.36 24.95 -4.03
N LYS A 161 18.35 24.05 -3.89
CA LYS A 161 19.70 24.24 -4.42
C LYS A 161 19.85 23.83 -5.90
N GLY A 162 18.74 23.47 -6.55
CA GLY A 162 18.68 23.00 -7.92
C GLY A 162 18.56 21.48 -8.01
N ILE A 163 18.36 20.98 -9.21
CA ILE A 163 18.22 19.54 -9.45
C ILE A 163 19.59 18.90 -9.70
N PRO A 164 20.00 17.92 -8.88
CA PRO A 164 21.26 17.24 -9.10
C PRO A 164 21.17 16.27 -10.28
N ASN A 165 22.29 16.06 -10.97
CA ASN A 165 22.42 15.02 -12.01
C ASN A 165 22.60 13.61 -11.41
N GLU A 166 21.87 13.34 -10.33
CA GLU A 166 21.92 12.09 -9.57
C GLU A 166 20.49 11.66 -9.22
N ILE A 167 20.33 10.36 -8.95
CA ILE A 167 19.04 9.82 -8.51
C ILE A 167 18.82 10.22 -7.06
N LEU A 168 17.69 10.87 -6.78
CA LEU A 168 17.28 11.21 -5.43
C LEU A 168 16.26 10.20 -4.89
N CYS A 169 16.36 9.94 -3.59
CA CYS A 169 15.39 9.17 -2.81
C CYS A 169 14.38 10.14 -2.19
N ILE A 170 13.12 10.05 -2.60
CA ILE A 170 12.02 10.87 -2.09
C ILE A 170 11.28 10.09 -1.02
N SER A 171 10.99 10.73 0.11
CA SER A 171 10.12 10.17 1.13
C SER A 171 9.20 11.22 1.72
N LEU A 172 8.23 10.80 2.53
CA LEU A 172 7.44 11.73 3.34
C LEU A 172 8.33 12.40 4.38
N ASP A 173 8.05 13.67 4.70
CA ASP A 173 8.70 14.37 5.80
C ASP A 173 8.47 13.63 7.12
N SER A 174 9.48 13.72 7.99
CA SER A 174 9.52 13.19 9.34
C SER A 174 8.25 13.50 10.15
N ARG A 175 7.74 14.73 10.09
CA ARG A 175 6.54 15.16 10.83
C ARG A 175 5.31 14.39 10.37
N LEU A 176 5.06 14.38 9.05
CA LEU A 176 3.93 13.66 8.48
C LEU A 176 4.04 12.14 8.73
N LYS A 177 5.25 11.56 8.65
CA LYS A 177 5.47 10.15 8.99
C LYS A 177 5.07 9.84 10.43
N MET A 178 5.43 10.69 11.38
CA MET A 178 5.06 10.51 12.78
C MET A 178 3.55 10.64 12.98
N ASP A 179 2.89 11.59 12.32
CA ASP A 179 1.44 11.77 12.42
C ASP A 179 0.67 10.57 11.82
N LEU A 180 1.15 10.01 10.71
CA LEU A 180 0.46 8.91 10.02
C LEU A 180 0.75 7.53 10.63
N PHE A 181 1.97 7.30 11.10
CA PHE A 181 2.45 5.97 11.49
C PHE A 181 2.89 5.85 12.96
N GLY A 182 2.91 6.96 13.71
CA GLY A 182 3.41 6.99 15.09
C GLY A 182 4.93 6.84 15.21
N SER A 183 5.43 6.80 16.45
CA SER A 183 6.85 6.62 16.78
C SER A 183 7.42 5.26 16.35
N ASP A 184 6.54 4.26 16.20
CA ASP A 184 6.93 2.89 15.86
C ASP A 184 7.07 2.65 14.36
N GLY A 185 6.70 3.63 13.53
CA GLY A 185 7.00 3.74 12.09
C GLY A 185 6.63 2.52 11.24
N VAL A 186 5.78 2.70 10.21
CA VAL A 186 5.71 1.86 9.00
C VAL A 186 5.23 0.40 9.17
N GLY A 187 5.44 -0.23 10.34
CA GLY A 187 5.42 -1.67 10.52
C GLY A 187 4.11 -2.30 11.00
N GLN A 188 3.09 -1.54 11.41
CA GLN A 188 1.92 -2.12 12.09
C GLN A 188 0.84 -2.67 11.15
N MET A 189 0.53 -1.98 10.04
CA MET A 189 -0.64 -2.32 9.20
C MET A 189 -0.62 -3.71 8.55
N LEU A 190 0.56 -4.27 8.30
CA LEU A 190 0.72 -5.61 7.73
C LEU A 190 1.22 -6.62 8.75
N ARG A 191 1.86 -6.20 9.85
CA ARG A 191 2.32 -7.14 10.88
C ARG A 191 1.16 -7.86 11.52
N ASP A 192 0.05 -7.18 11.81
CA ASP A 192 -1.07 -7.85 12.46
C ASP A 192 -1.78 -8.81 11.50
N ASP A 193 -2.09 -8.38 10.26
CA ASP A 193 -2.67 -9.27 9.23
C ASP A 193 -1.78 -10.46 8.87
N THR A 194 -0.46 -10.26 8.70
CA THR A 194 0.47 -11.35 8.36
C THR A 194 0.76 -12.24 9.55
N LYS A 195 0.84 -11.70 10.77
CA LYS A 195 1.01 -12.48 11.99
C LYS A 195 -0.22 -13.32 12.28
N ASP A 196 -1.42 -12.77 12.11
CA ASP A 196 -2.68 -13.48 12.30
C ASP A 196 -2.86 -14.58 11.24
N LYS A 197 -2.54 -14.29 9.97
CA LYS A 197 -2.50 -15.32 8.91
C LYS A 197 -1.44 -16.40 9.18
N LEU A 198 -0.26 -16.02 9.67
CA LEU A 198 0.81 -16.96 10.03
C LEU A 198 0.41 -17.82 11.23
N GLU A 199 -0.26 -17.24 12.24
CA GLU A 199 -0.78 -17.96 13.39
C GLU A 199 -1.91 -18.90 13.01
N ALA A 200 -2.82 -18.49 12.11
CA ALA A 200 -3.86 -19.34 11.55
C ALA A 200 -3.26 -20.53 10.79
N LEU A 201 -2.24 -20.29 9.96
CA LEU A 201 -1.51 -21.35 9.24
C LEU A 201 -0.75 -22.28 10.19
N LYS A 202 -0.12 -21.75 11.24
CA LYS A 202 0.54 -22.56 12.28
C LYS A 202 -0.45 -23.44 13.03
N LYS A 203 -1.63 -22.90 13.39
CA LYS A 203 -2.71 -23.66 14.05
C LYS A 203 -3.27 -24.75 13.13
N SER A 204 -3.50 -24.44 11.86
CA SER A 204 -3.93 -25.42 10.85
C SER A 204 -2.90 -26.53 10.67
N SER A 205 -1.61 -26.19 10.54
CA SER A 205 -0.53 -27.18 10.40
C SER A 205 -0.36 -28.07 11.65
N MET A 206 -0.49 -27.50 12.85
CA MET A 206 -0.48 -28.29 14.09
C MET A 206 -1.66 -29.25 14.17
N ASN A 207 -2.86 -28.80 13.79
CA ASN A 207 -4.04 -29.65 13.79
C ASN A 207 -3.91 -30.81 12.79
N ASP A 208 -3.32 -30.57 11.61
CA ASP A 208 -3.05 -31.60 10.62
C ASP A 208 -2.02 -32.62 11.10
N LYS A 209 -0.95 -32.18 11.79
CA LYS A 209 0.02 -33.07 12.43
C LYS A 209 -0.65 -33.93 13.51
N LEU A 210 -1.46 -33.34 14.38
CA LEU A 210 -2.19 -34.06 15.42
C LEU A 210 -3.21 -35.06 14.84
N ALA A 211 -3.85 -34.73 13.72
CA ALA A 211 -4.74 -35.64 13.01
C ALA A 211 -3.99 -36.83 12.40
N ARG A 212 -2.81 -36.59 11.78
CA ARG A 212 -1.93 -37.64 11.27
C ARG A 212 -1.43 -38.55 12.38
N ASP A 213 -0.93 -38.00 13.48
CA ASP A 213 -0.43 -38.77 14.64
C ASP A 213 -1.53 -39.63 15.29
N LYS A 214 -2.75 -39.10 15.40
CA LYS A 214 -3.91 -39.88 15.89
C LYS A 214 -4.26 -41.04 14.94
N SER A 215 -4.15 -40.81 13.63
CA SER A 215 -4.41 -41.85 12.61
C SER A 215 -3.34 -42.96 12.63
N GLU A 216 -2.07 -42.60 12.83
CA GLU A 216 -0.97 -43.57 12.94
C GLU A 216 -1.03 -44.36 14.24
N ARG A 217 -1.37 -43.71 15.37
CA ARG A 217 -1.58 -44.41 16.65
C ARG A 217 -2.75 -45.39 16.58
N LYS A 218 -3.85 -45.05 15.87
CA LYS A 218 -4.97 -45.98 15.60
C LYS A 218 -4.54 -47.16 14.71
N LYS A 219 -3.69 -46.94 13.69
CA LYS A 219 -3.14 -48.02 12.85
C LYS A 219 -2.22 -48.96 13.64
N LYS A 220 -1.36 -48.42 14.51
CA LYS A 220 -0.45 -49.23 15.35
C LYS A 220 -1.20 -50.09 16.36
N THR A 221 -2.22 -49.56 17.04
CA THR A 221 -3.06 -50.33 18.00
C THR A 221 -3.92 -51.41 17.33
N ALA A 222 -4.30 -51.25 16.06
CA ALA A 222 -5.01 -52.28 15.31
C ALA A 222 -4.11 -53.47 14.90
N GLN A 223 -2.81 -53.22 14.68
CA GLN A 223 -1.84 -54.29 14.37
C GLN A 223 -1.47 -55.13 15.60
N THR A 224 -1.37 -54.53 16.79
CA THR A 224 -1.03 -55.26 18.02
C THR A 224 -2.12 -56.23 18.47
N LYS A 225 -3.40 -55.96 18.18
CA LYS A 225 -4.52 -56.84 18.53
C LYS A 225 -4.62 -58.11 17.67
N LYS A 226 -3.97 -58.18 16.51
CA LYS A 226 -3.93 -59.37 15.65
C LYS A 226 -2.82 -60.38 16.02
N ALA A 227 -1.89 -59.99 16.90
CA ALA A 227 -0.67 -60.76 17.17
C ALA A 227 -0.69 -61.59 18.47
N ILE A 228 -1.83 -61.78 19.13
CA ILE A 228 -1.94 -62.65 20.32
C ILE A 228 -2.41 -64.05 19.88
N PRO A 229 -1.57 -65.10 19.92
CA PRO A 229 -2.01 -66.47 19.65
C PRO A 229 -2.82 -67.01 20.85
N LYS A 230 -4.00 -67.57 20.58
CA LYS A 230 -4.80 -68.28 21.58
C LYS A 230 -4.05 -69.53 22.07
N LYS A 231 -3.75 -69.62 23.37
CA LYS A 231 -3.34 -70.88 24.00
C LYS A 231 -4.50 -71.89 23.99
N PRO A 232 -4.25 -73.19 23.72
CA PRO A 232 -5.29 -74.22 23.77
C PRO A 232 -5.69 -74.53 25.22
N LYS A 233 -6.99 -74.72 25.44
CA LYS A 233 -7.60 -75.07 26.73
C LYS A 233 -7.33 -76.55 27.06
N SER A 234 -6.74 -76.82 28.23
CA SER A 234 -6.74 -78.13 28.86
C SER A 234 -8.12 -78.44 29.44
N SER A 235 -8.67 -79.59 29.07
CA SER A 235 -9.90 -80.17 29.57
C SER A 235 -9.73 -80.74 30.97
N SER A 236 -10.62 -80.40 31.90
CA SER A 236 -10.92 -81.25 33.06
C SER A 236 -12.40 -81.14 33.40
N SER A 237 -13.10 -82.20 33.07
CA SER A 237 -14.51 -82.49 33.34
C SER A 237 -14.77 -82.60 34.84
N GLN A 238 -15.79 -81.90 35.34
CA GLN A 238 -16.55 -82.34 36.52
C GLN A 238 -18.02 -81.96 36.32
N ASN A 239 -18.82 -82.94 35.87
CA ASN A 239 -20.26 -82.94 36.07
C ASN A 239 -20.53 -83.47 37.48
N LYS A 240 -21.25 -82.69 38.28
CA LYS A 240 -21.94 -83.16 39.49
C LYS A 240 -23.39 -83.51 39.12
N LEU A 241 -23.83 -84.67 39.59
CA LEU A 241 -25.20 -84.87 40.09
C LEU A 241 -25.19 -84.52 41.58
#